data_AF-A0A3N1GXP2-F1
#
_entry.id   AF-A0A3N1GXP2-F1
#
_cell.length_a   1.000
_cell.length_b   1.000
_cell.length_c   1.000
_cell.angle_alpha   90.00
_cell.angle_beta   90.00
_cell.angle_gamma   90.00
#
_symmetry.space_group_name_H-M   'P 1'
#
loop_
_entity.id
_entity.type
_entity.pdbx_description
1 polymer ?
#
loop_
_entity_poly.entity_id
_entity_poly.type
_entity_poly.pdbx_seq_one_letter_code
_entity_poly.pdbx_strand_id
1 'polypeptide(L)'
;MRSTRRSTTAARVRRALIGLGTVAGFALVAPGSAYAADPAGCVRSGENVTCTAGVPAGQVLDGTANANTITITGGSVAGTIRGLGGNDTIIITGTAGLNGATGPPGANGTAGTPAGTAGGNGGVGTGGGVGISSTGIVDGGDGTDQITVTGGGGGNGGAGGVGGTGLNSGAGGAGGNGGVGGVGGTANVGSVIGGVGGDTVNATGGKGGLGGVGGLGGNGGATAGGAGAGGIGGAAGVGGVGNSGTIDGGTTDTGIDNLTTTGGAGGAGSSGGVGGCGSGGGAGGVGGAGGAGGIGNSGTVNGGAGADTLKTKGGLGGLGGLGAKGGNGLSATQPGGAGGVGGAGGAGGGGNSGNVNGDADNDVITNTGGSGGNGGAGGNGGTGCAAPGGAGGLGGAAGAAGTGNAGTVNGGTGVNTITNPGGASGLVGANGVAGVNNGGVCTC
;
A
#
# COMPACT_ATOMS: atom_id res chain seq x y z
N MET A 1 -70.12 -3.98 -38.10
CA MET A 1 -70.35 -5.02 -39.14
C MET A 1 -69.18 -5.98 -39.13
N ARG A 2 -69.47 -7.30 -39.04
CA ARG A 2 -68.57 -8.48 -39.12
C ARG A 2 -67.55 -8.61 -37.97
N SER A 3 -67.29 -9.77 -37.37
CA SER A 3 -67.87 -11.11 -37.42
C SER A 3 -67.30 -11.88 -36.22
N THR A 4 -68.16 -12.55 -35.46
CA THR A 4 -67.88 -13.58 -34.45
C THR A 4 -67.00 -14.73 -34.97
N ARG A 5 -66.08 -15.23 -34.13
CA ARG A 5 -65.85 -16.68 -33.95
C ARG A 5 -65.57 -17.02 -32.47
N ARG A 6 -66.51 -17.77 -31.90
CA ARG A 6 -66.32 -18.69 -30.78
C ARG A 6 -65.39 -19.83 -31.21
N SER A 7 -64.56 -20.32 -30.30
CA SER A 7 -64.20 -21.74 -30.26
C SER A 7 -64.18 -22.20 -28.79
N THR A 8 -65.03 -23.17 -28.50
CA THR A 8 -65.14 -23.93 -27.25
C THR A 8 -64.85 -25.38 -27.59
N THR A 9 -63.88 -26.03 -26.95
CA THR A 9 -63.98 -27.46 -26.65
C THR A 9 -63.17 -27.83 -25.42
N ALA A 10 -63.86 -28.43 -24.46
CA ALA A 10 -63.33 -29.06 -23.27
C ALA A 10 -62.80 -30.47 -23.57
N ALA A 11 -61.83 -30.94 -22.80
CA ALA A 11 -61.66 -32.37 -22.53
C ALA A 11 -61.00 -32.58 -21.16
N ARG A 12 -61.79 -33.06 -20.19
CA ARG A 12 -61.31 -33.73 -18.98
C ARG A 12 -60.70 -35.07 -19.39
N VAL A 13 -59.52 -35.40 -18.85
CA VAL A 13 -59.13 -36.80 -18.63
C VAL A 13 -58.60 -36.93 -17.20
N ARG A 14 -59.43 -37.55 -16.36
CA ARG A 14 -58.99 -38.20 -15.12
C ARG A 14 -58.35 -39.53 -15.52
N ARG A 15 -57.12 -39.79 -15.08
CA ARG A 15 -56.65 -41.17 -14.83
C ARG A 15 -55.79 -41.17 -13.58
N ALA A 16 -56.36 -41.78 -12.53
CA ALA A 16 -55.61 -42.34 -11.43
C ALA A 16 -54.83 -43.55 -11.97
N LEU A 17 -53.54 -43.64 -11.64
CA LEU A 17 -52.79 -44.88 -11.72
C LEU A 17 -52.21 -45.17 -10.35
N ILE A 18 -52.82 -46.15 -9.69
CA ILE A 18 -52.29 -46.82 -8.51
C ILE A 18 -51.20 -47.78 -9.02
N GLY A 19 -49.95 -47.50 -8.68
CA GLY A 19 -48.84 -48.43 -8.84
C GLY A 19 -48.26 -48.77 -7.48
N LEU A 20 -48.76 -49.84 -6.86
CA LEU A 20 -48.02 -50.56 -5.83
C LEU A 20 -46.92 -51.36 -6.53
N GLY A 21 -45.67 -50.92 -6.35
CA GLY A 21 -44.48 -51.59 -6.85
C GLY A 21 -43.38 -51.52 -5.79
N THR A 22 -42.90 -52.70 -5.40
CA THR A 22 -41.83 -53.00 -4.45
C THR A 22 -40.64 -52.03 -4.49
N VAL A 23 -40.30 -51.46 -3.33
CA VAL A 23 -39.17 -50.55 -3.11
C VAL A 23 -37.86 -51.33 -3.18
N ALA A 24 -37.26 -51.41 -4.37
CA ALA A 24 -35.83 -51.56 -4.49
C ALA A 24 -35.21 -50.19 -4.17
N GLY A 25 -34.37 -50.12 -3.14
CA GLY A 25 -33.71 -48.90 -2.70
C GLY A 25 -32.72 -48.37 -3.75
N PHE A 26 -33.23 -47.67 -4.74
CA PHE A 26 -32.42 -46.79 -5.57
C PHE A 26 -32.16 -45.52 -4.76
N ALA A 27 -30.94 -45.38 -4.25
CA ALA A 27 -30.48 -44.08 -3.78
C ALA A 27 -30.47 -43.14 -4.99
N LEU A 28 -31.49 -42.29 -5.11
CA LEU A 28 -31.44 -41.13 -5.98
C LEU A 28 -30.37 -40.22 -5.39
N VAL A 29 -29.12 -40.41 -5.82
CA VAL A 29 -28.10 -39.37 -5.68
C VAL A 29 -28.60 -38.25 -6.58
N ALA A 30 -29.20 -37.21 -5.98
CA ALA A 30 -29.56 -36.00 -6.70
C ALA A 30 -28.30 -35.55 -7.45
N PRO A 31 -28.38 -35.30 -8.77
CA PRO A 31 -27.24 -34.79 -9.51
C PRO A 31 -26.79 -33.52 -8.81
N GLY A 32 -25.57 -33.54 -8.27
CA GLY A 32 -24.97 -32.34 -7.72
C GLY A 32 -25.04 -31.25 -8.77
N SER A 33 -25.46 -30.06 -8.38
CA SER A 33 -25.49 -28.88 -9.24
C SER A 33 -24.13 -28.77 -9.94
N ALA A 34 -24.10 -28.97 -11.25
CA ALA A 34 -22.88 -28.80 -12.02
C ALA A 34 -22.59 -27.31 -12.08
N TYR A 35 -21.72 -26.83 -11.20
CA TYR A 35 -21.20 -25.47 -11.26
C TYR A 35 -20.50 -25.27 -12.62
N ALA A 36 -20.63 -24.07 -13.19
CA ALA A 36 -19.74 -23.69 -14.28
C ALA A 36 -18.30 -23.88 -13.79
N ALA A 37 -17.41 -24.36 -14.67
CA ALA A 37 -16.03 -24.58 -14.28
C ALA A 37 -15.43 -23.28 -13.75
N ASP A 38 -14.94 -23.31 -12.50
CA ASP A 38 -14.34 -22.15 -11.87
C ASP A 38 -13.18 -21.61 -12.73
N PRO A 39 -12.91 -20.28 -12.71
CA PRO A 39 -11.80 -19.69 -13.43
C PRO A 39 -10.46 -20.38 -13.18
N ALA A 40 -9.56 -20.31 -14.16
CA ALA A 40 -8.22 -20.88 -14.01
C ALA A 40 -7.48 -20.28 -12.80
N GLY A 41 -6.98 -21.14 -11.92
CA GLY A 41 -6.32 -20.74 -10.67
C GLY A 41 -7.24 -20.60 -9.46
N CYS A 42 -8.54 -20.90 -9.61
CA CYS A 42 -9.50 -21.03 -8.53
C CYS A 42 -9.70 -22.49 -8.11
N VAL A 43 -9.89 -22.72 -6.81
CA VAL A 43 -10.20 -24.03 -6.21
C VAL A 43 -11.40 -23.87 -5.30
N ARG A 44 -12.43 -24.68 -5.52
CA ARG A 44 -13.63 -24.74 -4.69
C ARG A 44 -13.59 -25.91 -3.71
N SER A 45 -13.99 -25.66 -2.47
CA SER A 45 -14.17 -26.66 -1.42
C SER A 45 -15.49 -26.39 -0.69
N GLY A 46 -16.54 -27.12 -1.06
CA GLY A 46 -17.90 -26.80 -0.65
C GLY A 46 -18.31 -25.41 -1.17
N GLU A 47 -18.72 -24.54 -0.25
CA GLU A 47 -19.13 -23.16 -0.55
C GLU A 47 -17.98 -22.16 -0.58
N ASN A 48 -16.75 -22.61 -0.31
CA ASN A 48 -15.58 -21.73 -0.26
C ASN A 48 -14.80 -21.81 -1.57
N VAL A 49 -14.35 -20.66 -2.07
CA VAL A 49 -13.51 -20.57 -3.27
C VAL A 49 -12.24 -19.81 -2.93
N THR A 50 -11.09 -20.34 -3.35
CA THR A 50 -9.81 -19.63 -3.26
C THR A 50 -9.18 -19.53 -4.63
N CYS A 51 -8.81 -18.31 -5.06
CA CYS A 51 -8.12 -18.06 -6.32
C CYS A 51 -6.77 -17.37 -6.08
N THR A 52 -5.70 -17.90 -6.67
CA THR A 52 -4.34 -17.31 -6.55
C THR A 52 -3.93 -16.46 -7.75
N ALA A 53 -4.70 -16.51 -8.83
CA ALA A 53 -4.41 -15.83 -10.10
C ALA A 53 -5.39 -14.68 -10.41
N GLY A 54 -6.31 -14.37 -9.49
CA GLY A 54 -7.41 -13.45 -9.76
C GLY A 54 -8.54 -14.11 -10.54
N VAL A 55 -9.42 -13.28 -11.10
CA VAL A 55 -10.48 -13.69 -12.04
C VAL A 55 -10.22 -12.94 -13.35
N PRO A 56 -9.83 -13.64 -14.44
CA PRO A 56 -9.50 -12.99 -15.71
C PRO A 56 -10.68 -12.25 -16.35
N ALA A 57 -10.38 -11.26 -17.18
CA ALA A 57 -11.40 -10.53 -17.94
C ALA A 57 -12.26 -11.49 -18.79
N GLY A 58 -13.57 -11.26 -18.77
CA GLY A 58 -14.55 -12.09 -19.48
C GLY A 58 -14.87 -13.44 -18.82
N GLN A 59 -14.25 -13.77 -17.68
CA GLN A 59 -14.62 -14.93 -16.87
C GLN A 59 -15.53 -14.51 -15.71
N VAL A 60 -16.33 -15.46 -15.24
CA VAL A 60 -17.27 -15.26 -14.13
C VAL A 60 -16.98 -16.32 -13.07
N LEU A 61 -16.87 -15.88 -11.81
CA LEU A 61 -16.84 -16.73 -10.63
C LEU A 61 -18.15 -16.54 -9.86
N ASP A 62 -18.95 -17.59 -9.80
CA ASP A 62 -20.21 -17.59 -9.08
C ASP A 62 -20.05 -18.27 -7.71
N GLY A 63 -20.63 -17.65 -6.68
CA GLY A 63 -20.94 -18.27 -5.41
C GLY A 63 -22.11 -19.23 -5.55
N THR A 64 -22.87 -19.35 -4.48
CA THR A 64 -24.03 -20.23 -4.36
C THR A 64 -25.20 -19.47 -3.75
N ALA A 65 -26.32 -20.14 -3.51
CA ALA A 65 -27.42 -19.53 -2.76
C ALA A 65 -27.23 -19.61 -1.23
N ASN A 66 -26.12 -20.20 -0.77
CA ASN A 66 -25.71 -20.28 0.62
C ASN A 66 -24.54 -19.34 0.86
N ALA A 67 -24.30 -18.97 2.12
CA ALA A 67 -23.14 -18.18 2.52
C ALA A 67 -21.80 -18.78 2.00
N ASN A 68 -21.08 -18.00 1.22
CA ASN A 68 -19.80 -18.31 0.62
C ASN A 68 -18.65 -17.57 1.30
N THR A 69 -17.46 -18.17 1.26
CA THR A 69 -16.20 -17.44 1.47
C THR A 69 -15.36 -17.50 0.20
N ILE A 70 -15.24 -16.36 -0.48
CA ILE A 70 -14.47 -16.21 -1.73
C ILE A 70 -13.21 -15.43 -1.43
N THR A 71 -12.04 -16.06 -1.59
CA THR A 71 -10.73 -15.44 -1.31
C THR A 71 -9.88 -15.37 -2.57
N ILE A 72 -9.51 -14.17 -2.98
CA ILE A 72 -8.63 -13.88 -4.10
C ILE A 72 -7.32 -13.31 -3.56
N THR A 73 -6.20 -14.00 -3.78
CA THR A 73 -4.88 -13.55 -3.34
C THR A 73 -3.90 -13.48 -4.49
N GLY A 74 -3.12 -12.40 -4.56
CA GLY A 74 -1.97 -12.31 -5.46
C GLY A 74 -2.30 -12.05 -6.94
N GLY A 75 -3.58 -11.91 -7.30
CA GLY A 75 -4.03 -11.54 -8.65
C GLY A 75 -5.21 -10.58 -8.63
N SER A 76 -5.33 -9.76 -9.68
CA SER A 76 -6.42 -8.80 -9.82
C SER A 76 -7.72 -9.46 -10.28
N VAL A 77 -8.87 -8.93 -9.84
CA VAL A 77 -10.18 -9.26 -10.41
C VAL A 77 -10.43 -8.37 -11.63
N ALA A 78 -10.39 -8.97 -12.82
CA ALA A 78 -10.71 -8.30 -14.08
C ALA A 78 -11.99 -8.83 -14.76
N GLY A 79 -12.48 -9.99 -14.32
CA GLY A 79 -13.79 -10.54 -14.66
C GLY A 79 -14.84 -10.21 -13.61
N THR A 80 -15.83 -11.09 -13.46
CA THR A 80 -16.97 -10.88 -12.56
C THR A 80 -16.94 -11.89 -11.41
N ILE A 81 -17.17 -11.42 -10.18
CA ILE A 81 -17.50 -12.24 -9.02
C ILE A 81 -18.96 -11.95 -8.65
N ARG A 82 -19.76 -12.99 -8.41
CA ARG A 82 -21.13 -12.89 -7.91
C ARG A 82 -21.29 -13.79 -6.70
N GLY A 83 -21.60 -13.26 -5.52
CA GLY A 83 -21.93 -14.09 -4.36
C GLY A 83 -23.25 -14.84 -4.53
N LEU A 84 -24.22 -14.17 -5.17
CA LEU A 84 -25.57 -14.62 -5.51
C LEU A 84 -26.54 -14.52 -4.34
N GLY A 85 -26.47 -15.41 -3.34
CA GLY A 85 -27.41 -15.39 -2.24
C GLY A 85 -26.85 -15.96 -0.94
N GLY A 86 -27.38 -15.50 0.19
CA GLY A 86 -26.82 -15.83 1.51
C GLY A 86 -25.86 -14.73 1.96
N ASN A 87 -25.24 -14.89 3.13
CA ASN A 87 -24.35 -13.87 3.67
C ASN A 87 -22.90 -14.19 3.26
N ASP A 88 -22.42 -13.54 2.22
CA ASP A 88 -21.16 -13.84 1.59
C ASP A 88 -19.99 -13.05 2.17
N THR A 89 -18.80 -13.64 2.14
CA THR A 89 -17.55 -12.98 2.49
C THR A 89 -16.59 -13.04 1.31
N ILE A 90 -16.34 -11.90 0.68
CA ILE A 90 -15.47 -11.76 -0.49
C ILE A 90 -14.21 -10.98 -0.07
N ILE A 91 -13.04 -11.61 -0.18
CA ILE A 91 -11.75 -11.03 0.20
C ILE A 91 -10.83 -11.00 -1.01
N ILE A 92 -10.38 -9.82 -1.41
CA ILE A 92 -9.52 -9.60 -2.59
C ILE A 92 -8.25 -8.88 -2.16
N THR A 93 -7.08 -9.43 -2.51
CA THR A 93 -5.77 -8.82 -2.25
C THR A 93 -4.93 -8.77 -3.53
N GLY A 94 -4.59 -7.56 -3.98
CA GLY A 94 -3.71 -7.33 -5.12
C GLY A 94 -2.28 -7.82 -4.89
N THR A 95 -1.54 -8.02 -5.98
CA THR A 95 -0.16 -8.53 -5.95
C THR A 95 0.81 -7.55 -5.29
N ALA A 96 1.64 -7.98 -4.35
CA ALA A 96 2.70 -7.12 -3.82
C ALA A 96 3.78 -6.82 -4.87
N GLY A 97 4.37 -5.64 -4.81
CA GLY A 97 5.53 -5.26 -5.59
C GLY A 97 6.80 -5.99 -5.15
N LEU A 98 7.76 -6.07 -6.06
CA LEU A 98 9.06 -6.69 -5.85
C LEU A 98 10.06 -5.69 -5.30
N ASN A 99 10.98 -6.18 -4.46
CA ASN A 99 12.06 -5.36 -3.93
C ASN A 99 13.08 -5.01 -5.02
N GLY A 100 13.62 -3.80 -4.94
CA GLY A 100 14.74 -3.37 -5.77
C GLY A 100 16.02 -4.12 -5.40
N ALA A 101 16.89 -4.33 -6.39
CA ALA A 101 18.18 -4.98 -6.19
C ALA A 101 19.14 -4.11 -5.35
N THR A 102 19.99 -4.73 -4.54
CA THR A 102 21.06 -4.03 -3.83
C THR A 102 22.12 -3.53 -4.82
N GLY A 103 22.60 -2.30 -4.61
CA GLY A 103 23.67 -1.72 -5.40
C GLY A 103 25.01 -2.45 -5.17
N PRO A 104 25.82 -2.66 -6.21
CA PRO A 104 27.11 -3.33 -6.05
C PRO A 104 28.07 -2.51 -5.19
N PRO A 105 28.97 -3.15 -4.42
CA PRO A 105 30.00 -2.43 -3.69
C PRO A 105 31.00 -1.75 -4.65
N GLY A 106 31.59 -0.65 -4.20
CA GLY A 106 32.69 0.01 -4.88
C GLY A 106 33.99 -0.81 -4.78
N ALA A 107 34.85 -0.67 -5.79
CA ALA A 107 36.17 -1.27 -5.81
C ALA A 107 37.12 -0.53 -4.85
N ASN A 108 37.96 -1.28 -4.16
CA ASN A 108 39.04 -0.70 -3.36
C ASN A 108 40.07 -0.01 -4.25
N GLY A 109 40.77 0.97 -3.68
CA GLY A 109 41.91 1.61 -4.30
C GLY A 109 43.05 0.62 -4.56
N THR A 110 43.84 0.91 -5.58
CA THR A 110 45.02 0.14 -5.99
C THR A 110 46.24 1.05 -6.01
N ALA A 111 47.43 0.48 -6.24
CA ALA A 111 48.65 1.29 -6.35
C ALA A 111 48.58 2.32 -7.50
N GLY A 112 47.86 2.03 -8.59
CA GLY A 112 47.68 2.95 -9.73
C GLY A 112 46.53 3.93 -9.55
N THR A 113 45.53 3.57 -8.75
CA THR A 113 44.36 4.42 -8.42
C THR A 113 44.09 4.34 -6.91
N PRO A 114 44.82 5.09 -6.08
CA PRO A 114 44.76 4.90 -4.62
C PRO A 114 43.38 5.11 -4.01
N ALA A 115 42.53 5.95 -4.60
CA ALA A 115 41.17 6.16 -4.11
C ALA A 115 40.25 4.96 -4.39
N GLY A 116 39.40 4.62 -3.43
CA GLY A 116 38.30 3.67 -3.64
C GLY A 116 37.19 4.28 -4.50
N THR A 117 36.46 3.44 -5.23
CA THR A 117 35.32 3.89 -6.04
C THR A 117 34.05 3.95 -5.20
N ALA A 118 33.07 4.76 -5.62
CA ALA A 118 31.77 4.78 -4.98
C ALA A 118 31.03 3.44 -5.11
N GLY A 119 30.16 3.14 -4.14
CA GLY A 119 29.19 2.06 -4.25
C GLY A 119 28.07 2.41 -5.24
N GLY A 120 27.49 1.39 -5.87
CA GLY A 120 26.36 1.54 -6.77
C GLY A 120 25.06 1.85 -6.01
N ASN A 121 24.10 2.47 -6.70
CA ASN A 121 22.79 2.76 -6.12
C ASN A 121 21.93 1.49 -6.01
N GLY A 122 21.07 1.44 -5.00
CA GLY A 122 20.00 0.45 -4.92
C GLY A 122 18.93 0.66 -5.97
N GLY A 123 18.35 -0.43 -6.45
CA GLY A 123 17.26 -0.43 -7.42
C GLY A 123 15.93 0.05 -6.82
N VAL A 124 15.03 0.51 -7.68
CA VAL A 124 13.67 0.93 -7.29
C VAL A 124 12.80 -0.30 -7.06
N GLY A 125 11.99 -0.29 -6.00
CA GLY A 125 10.96 -1.32 -5.78
C GLY A 125 9.79 -1.15 -6.75
N THR A 126 9.19 -2.23 -7.22
CA THR A 126 8.07 -2.13 -8.17
C THR A 126 6.78 -1.74 -7.47
N GLY A 127 5.83 -1.16 -8.23
CA GLY A 127 4.50 -0.89 -7.70
C GLY A 127 3.74 -2.16 -7.32
N GLY A 128 2.78 -2.01 -6.40
CA GLY A 128 1.80 -3.03 -6.08
C GLY A 128 0.68 -3.11 -7.12
N GLY A 129 0.13 -4.30 -7.29
CA GLY A 129 -0.96 -4.59 -8.22
C GLY A 129 -2.32 -4.10 -7.73
N VAL A 130 -3.23 -3.90 -8.67
CA VAL A 130 -4.61 -3.49 -8.40
C VAL A 130 -5.42 -4.68 -7.84
N GLY A 131 -6.32 -4.42 -6.88
CA GLY A 131 -7.26 -5.44 -6.38
C GLY A 131 -8.33 -5.79 -7.42
N ILE A 132 -9.15 -4.81 -7.81
CA ILE A 132 -10.19 -4.92 -8.85
C ILE A 132 -9.83 -3.98 -10.00
N SER A 133 -9.63 -4.54 -11.20
CA SER A 133 -9.27 -3.78 -12.39
C SER A 133 -10.45 -2.97 -12.92
N SER A 134 -10.21 -2.12 -13.92
CA SER A 134 -11.26 -1.28 -14.54
C SER A 134 -12.41 -2.06 -15.19
N THR A 135 -12.22 -3.35 -15.49
CA THR A 135 -13.28 -4.23 -16.01
C THR A 135 -13.83 -5.19 -14.96
N GLY A 136 -13.20 -5.21 -13.77
CA GLY A 136 -13.60 -6.08 -12.68
C GLY A 136 -14.93 -5.66 -12.09
N ILE A 137 -15.79 -6.63 -11.83
CA ILE A 137 -17.07 -6.44 -11.15
C ILE A 137 -17.13 -7.41 -9.99
N VAL A 138 -17.47 -6.92 -8.82
CA VAL A 138 -17.78 -7.71 -7.63
C VAL A 138 -19.18 -7.35 -7.19
N ASP A 139 -20.02 -8.36 -7.05
CA ASP A 139 -21.42 -8.26 -6.67
C ASP A 139 -21.67 -9.24 -5.52
N GLY A 140 -22.07 -8.76 -4.34
CA GLY A 140 -22.40 -9.62 -3.20
C GLY A 140 -23.66 -10.44 -3.50
N GLY A 141 -24.71 -9.79 -3.99
CA GLY A 141 -25.98 -10.42 -4.32
C GLY A 141 -26.99 -10.24 -3.20
N ASP A 142 -27.89 -11.21 -3.01
CA ASP A 142 -28.91 -11.12 -1.96
C ASP A 142 -28.33 -11.57 -0.60
N GLY A 143 -28.28 -10.71 0.41
CA GLY A 143 -27.69 -11.11 1.68
C GLY A 143 -27.35 -10.00 2.66
N THR A 144 -26.34 -10.28 3.47
CA THR A 144 -25.67 -9.29 4.33
C THR A 144 -24.20 -9.58 4.12
N ASP A 145 -23.65 -8.96 3.09
CA ASP A 145 -22.38 -9.36 2.51
C ASP A 145 -21.22 -8.55 3.06
N GLN A 146 -20.06 -9.18 3.11
CA GLN A 146 -18.82 -8.54 3.49
C GLN A 146 -17.83 -8.60 2.34
N ILE A 147 -17.58 -7.46 1.70
CA ILE A 147 -16.64 -7.33 0.60
C ILE A 147 -15.43 -6.53 1.08
N THR A 148 -14.26 -7.16 1.11
CA THR A 148 -12.99 -6.51 1.46
C THR A 148 -12.01 -6.57 0.30
N VAL A 149 -11.57 -5.41 -0.17
CA VAL A 149 -10.64 -5.25 -1.28
C VAL A 149 -9.40 -4.51 -0.80
N THR A 150 -8.22 -5.09 -0.99
CA THR A 150 -6.95 -4.47 -0.65
C THR A 150 -6.04 -4.43 -1.88
N GLY A 151 -5.55 -3.24 -2.22
CA GLY A 151 -4.51 -3.09 -3.25
C GLY A 151 -3.20 -3.72 -2.79
N GLY A 152 -2.37 -4.20 -3.73
CA GLY A 152 -1.08 -4.78 -3.40
C GLY A 152 -0.11 -3.76 -2.81
N GLY A 153 0.70 -4.15 -1.82
CA GLY A 153 1.75 -3.26 -1.30
C GLY A 153 2.82 -2.97 -2.34
N GLY A 154 3.44 -1.78 -2.31
CA GLY A 154 4.62 -1.49 -3.11
C GLY A 154 5.86 -2.22 -2.62
N GLY A 155 6.76 -2.60 -3.53
CA GLY A 155 8.02 -3.26 -3.20
C GLY A 155 9.03 -2.30 -2.57
N ASN A 156 9.94 -2.80 -1.74
CA ASN A 156 10.93 -1.93 -1.10
C ASN A 156 12.05 -1.54 -2.06
N GLY A 157 12.65 -0.37 -1.86
CA GLY A 157 13.88 0.00 -2.55
C GLY A 157 15.07 -0.86 -2.11
N GLY A 158 16.00 -1.13 -3.01
CA GLY A 158 17.23 -1.87 -2.72
C GLY A 158 18.21 -1.05 -1.90
N ALA A 159 19.09 -1.70 -1.13
CA ALA A 159 20.14 -0.99 -0.41
C ALA A 159 21.19 -0.40 -1.36
N GLY A 160 21.80 0.72 -0.99
CA GLY A 160 22.98 1.25 -1.67
C GLY A 160 24.23 0.41 -1.38
N GLY A 161 25.13 0.33 -2.35
CA GLY A 161 26.40 -0.38 -2.22
C GLY A 161 27.37 0.34 -1.30
N VAL A 162 28.23 -0.41 -0.61
CA VAL A 162 29.30 0.16 0.22
C VAL A 162 30.37 0.79 -0.68
N GLY A 163 30.89 1.94 -0.29
CA GLY A 163 32.03 2.57 -0.98
C GLY A 163 33.33 1.80 -0.77
N GLY A 164 34.17 1.74 -1.80
CA GLY A 164 35.46 1.06 -1.74
C GLY A 164 36.43 1.74 -0.78
N THR A 165 37.31 0.97 -0.15
CA THR A 165 38.36 1.53 0.72
C THR A 165 39.47 2.19 -0.10
N GLY A 166 40.08 3.25 0.42
CA GLY A 166 41.29 3.84 -0.13
C GLY A 166 42.55 3.08 0.27
N LEU A 167 43.55 3.03 -0.62
CA LEU A 167 44.86 2.44 -0.36
C LEU A 167 45.87 3.53 0.02
N ASN A 168 46.66 3.34 1.09
CA ASN A 168 47.71 4.26 1.54
C ASN A 168 47.22 5.71 1.77
N SER A 169 47.50 6.61 0.83
CA SER A 169 47.03 8.00 0.84
C SER A 169 45.76 8.21 0.00
N GLY A 170 45.09 7.13 -0.38
CA GLY A 170 43.87 7.18 -1.16
C GLY A 170 42.65 7.50 -0.31
N ALA A 171 41.73 8.28 -0.86
CA ALA A 171 40.44 8.50 -0.21
C ALA A 171 39.54 7.26 -0.29
N GLY A 172 38.64 7.11 0.66
CA GLY A 172 37.55 6.14 0.57
C GLY A 172 36.50 6.58 -0.43
N GLY A 173 35.90 5.62 -1.14
CA GLY A 173 34.77 5.85 -2.04
C GLY A 173 33.49 6.15 -1.26
N ALA A 174 32.60 6.96 -1.82
CA ALA A 174 31.30 7.23 -1.20
C ALA A 174 30.41 5.97 -1.20
N GLY A 175 29.51 5.86 -0.22
CA GLY A 175 28.43 4.88 -0.26
C GLY A 175 27.42 5.21 -1.36
N GLY A 176 26.85 4.18 -1.97
CA GLY A 176 25.77 4.32 -2.95
C GLY A 176 24.45 4.72 -2.29
N ASN A 177 23.55 5.34 -3.05
CA ASN A 177 22.25 5.72 -2.53
C ASN A 177 21.32 4.51 -2.42
N GLY A 178 20.43 4.50 -1.44
CA GLY A 178 19.34 3.54 -1.36
C GLY A 178 18.30 3.78 -2.46
N GLY A 179 17.68 2.71 -2.92
CA GLY A 179 16.63 2.73 -3.93
C GLY A 179 15.30 3.27 -3.40
N VAL A 180 14.45 3.74 -4.31
CA VAL A 180 13.13 4.26 -3.96
C VAL A 180 12.13 3.11 -3.75
N GLY A 181 11.24 3.22 -2.77
CA GLY A 181 10.14 2.28 -2.58
C GLY A 181 9.06 2.41 -3.66
N GLY A 182 8.44 1.29 -4.03
CA GLY A 182 7.38 1.23 -5.03
C GLY A 182 6.04 1.78 -4.51
N VAL A 183 5.20 2.26 -5.42
CA VAL A 183 3.87 2.79 -5.08
C VAL A 183 2.93 1.64 -4.69
N GLY A 184 2.05 1.85 -3.71
CA GLY A 184 1.00 0.89 -3.38
C GLY A 184 -0.09 0.82 -4.47
N GLY A 185 -0.64 -0.37 -4.71
CA GLY A 185 -1.68 -0.60 -5.71
C GLY A 185 -3.05 -0.04 -5.29
N THR A 186 -3.88 0.29 -6.27
CA THR A 186 -5.27 0.69 -6.01
C THR A 186 -6.11 -0.50 -5.58
N ALA A 187 -7.01 -0.34 -4.59
CA ALA A 187 -7.92 -1.43 -4.22
C ALA A 187 -8.98 -1.65 -5.31
N ASN A 188 -9.79 -0.64 -5.62
CA ASN A 188 -10.85 -0.74 -6.62
C ASN A 188 -10.73 0.30 -7.75
N VAL A 189 -10.66 -0.17 -9.00
CA VAL A 189 -10.78 0.64 -10.23
C VAL A 189 -12.07 0.32 -10.98
N GLY A 190 -12.66 -0.84 -10.73
CA GLY A 190 -13.87 -1.35 -11.38
C GLY A 190 -15.13 -1.03 -10.59
N SER A 191 -16.03 -2.01 -10.48
CA SER A 191 -17.30 -1.88 -9.76
C SER A 191 -17.38 -2.86 -8.61
N VAL A 192 -17.80 -2.36 -7.45
CA VAL A 192 -18.24 -3.17 -6.31
C VAL A 192 -19.69 -2.82 -6.00
N ILE A 193 -20.53 -3.83 -5.91
CA ILE A 193 -21.95 -3.74 -5.62
C ILE A 193 -22.18 -4.59 -4.37
N GLY A 194 -22.77 -4.03 -3.31
CA GLY A 194 -23.21 -4.79 -2.14
C GLY A 194 -24.25 -5.82 -2.57
N GLY A 195 -25.38 -5.32 -3.06
CA GLY A 195 -26.43 -6.15 -3.62
C GLY A 195 -27.77 -5.80 -3.00
N VAL A 196 -28.50 -6.79 -2.52
CA VAL A 196 -29.73 -6.62 -1.76
C VAL A 196 -29.48 -6.96 -0.30
N GLY A 197 -29.69 -6.01 0.60
CA GLY A 197 -29.64 -6.23 2.04
C GLY A 197 -28.61 -5.33 2.73
N GLY A 198 -28.14 -5.73 3.91
CA GLY A 198 -27.25 -4.85 4.70
C GLY A 198 -25.79 -5.18 4.47
N ASP A 199 -25.11 -4.46 3.59
CA ASP A 199 -23.79 -4.84 3.12
C ASP A 199 -22.66 -4.03 3.76
N THR A 200 -21.49 -4.62 3.80
CA THR A 200 -20.26 -3.97 4.26
C THR A 200 -19.18 -4.07 3.21
N VAL A 201 -18.80 -2.93 2.63
CA VAL A 201 -17.73 -2.85 1.63
C VAL A 201 -16.55 -2.08 2.19
N ASN A 202 -15.38 -2.70 2.22
CA ASN A 202 -14.12 -2.10 2.66
C ASN A 202 -13.09 -2.13 1.52
N ALA A 203 -12.75 -0.98 0.94
CA ALA A 203 -11.73 -0.86 -0.10
C ALA A 203 -10.50 -0.09 0.42
N THR A 204 -9.34 -0.75 0.53
CA THR A 204 -8.10 -0.17 1.06
C THR A 204 -6.97 -0.19 0.05
N GLY A 205 -6.40 0.98 -0.27
CA GLY A 205 -5.23 1.06 -1.12
C GLY A 205 -4.01 0.37 -0.51
N GLY A 206 -3.15 -0.20 -1.34
CA GLY A 206 -1.93 -0.85 -0.89
C GLY A 206 -0.97 0.13 -0.22
N LYS A 207 -0.20 -0.32 0.76
CA LYS A 207 0.85 0.52 1.38
C LYS A 207 1.96 0.80 0.37
N GLY A 208 2.55 2.00 0.40
CA GLY A 208 3.79 2.29 -0.32
C GLY A 208 4.98 1.50 0.25
N GLY A 209 5.90 1.10 -0.64
CA GLY A 209 7.12 0.38 -0.28
C GLY A 209 8.10 1.25 0.51
N LEU A 210 8.93 0.62 1.33
CA LEU A 210 9.97 1.32 2.08
C LEU A 210 11.08 1.79 1.14
N GLY A 211 11.75 2.88 1.47
CA GLY A 211 13.01 3.21 0.82
C GLY A 211 14.11 2.21 1.17
N GLY A 212 15.16 2.13 0.35
CA GLY A 212 16.36 1.33 0.66
C GLY A 212 17.36 2.09 1.52
N VAL A 213 18.16 1.40 2.34
CA VAL A 213 19.20 2.05 3.14
C VAL A 213 20.33 2.61 2.28
N GLY A 214 20.91 3.75 2.67
CA GLY A 214 22.12 4.28 2.05
C GLY A 214 23.33 3.39 2.36
N GLY A 215 24.23 3.23 1.39
CA GLY A 215 25.46 2.46 1.53
C GLY A 215 26.48 3.14 2.44
N LEU A 216 27.33 2.36 3.10
CA LEU A 216 28.39 2.91 3.95
C LEU A 216 29.46 3.61 3.11
N GLY A 217 30.03 4.70 3.63
CA GLY A 217 31.23 5.31 3.06
C GLY A 217 32.45 4.42 3.28
N GLY A 218 33.32 4.32 2.28
CA GLY A 218 34.57 3.60 2.37
C GLY A 218 35.57 4.31 3.28
N ASN A 219 36.41 3.53 3.96
CA ASN A 219 37.49 4.10 4.75
C ASN A 219 38.57 4.70 3.85
N GLY A 220 39.15 5.83 4.25
CA GLY A 220 40.38 6.34 3.67
C GLY A 220 41.56 5.43 4.00
N GLY A 221 42.64 5.57 3.23
CA GLY A 221 43.86 4.82 3.45
C GLY A 221 44.58 5.22 4.75
N ALA A 222 45.43 4.32 5.22
CA ALA A 222 46.06 4.39 6.55
C ALA A 222 47.00 5.60 6.77
N THR A 223 47.53 6.22 5.70
CA THR A 223 48.58 7.24 5.79
C THR A 223 48.08 8.66 5.58
N ALA A 224 47.23 8.89 4.57
CA ALA A 224 46.73 10.23 4.25
C ALA A 224 45.57 10.16 3.26
N GLY A 225 44.37 9.78 3.69
CA GLY A 225 43.21 9.67 2.79
C GLY A 225 41.92 10.04 3.50
N GLY A 226 41.16 10.98 2.94
CA GLY A 226 39.83 11.33 3.47
C GLY A 226 38.88 10.13 3.38
N ALA A 227 37.93 10.03 4.31
CA ALA A 227 36.95 8.96 4.21
C ALA A 227 35.84 9.28 3.21
N GLY A 228 35.23 8.23 2.66
CA GLY A 228 34.04 8.35 1.84
C GLY A 228 32.84 8.78 2.67
N ALA A 229 31.97 9.63 2.09
CA ALA A 229 30.67 9.92 2.68
C ALA A 229 29.75 8.69 2.62
N GLY A 230 28.83 8.57 3.57
CA GLY A 230 27.75 7.60 3.47
C GLY A 230 26.71 8.00 2.43
N GLY A 231 26.07 7.01 1.83
CA GLY A 231 25.06 7.21 0.79
C GLY A 231 23.73 7.72 1.35
N ILE A 232 22.91 8.32 0.49
CA ILE A 232 21.59 8.83 0.87
C ILE A 232 20.60 7.66 1.02
N GLY A 233 19.77 7.68 2.05
CA GLY A 233 18.66 6.75 2.20
C GLY A 233 17.61 6.95 1.12
N GLY A 234 17.07 5.87 0.58
CA GLY A 234 16.03 5.90 -0.43
C GLY A 234 14.73 6.51 0.09
N ALA A 235 14.04 7.25 -0.78
CA ALA A 235 12.69 7.72 -0.51
C ALA A 235 11.71 6.54 -0.51
N ALA A 236 10.63 6.66 0.26
CA ALA A 236 9.58 5.67 0.26
C ALA A 236 8.58 5.86 -0.89
N GLY A 237 7.85 4.79 -1.17
CA GLY A 237 6.73 4.82 -2.11
C GLY A 237 5.48 5.45 -1.53
N VAL A 238 4.64 6.00 -2.41
CA VAL A 238 3.33 6.56 -2.07
C VAL A 238 2.33 5.43 -1.81
N GLY A 239 1.37 5.64 -0.90
CA GLY A 239 0.26 4.71 -0.70
C GLY A 239 -0.73 4.71 -1.86
N GLY A 240 -1.36 3.56 -2.11
CA GLY A 240 -2.34 3.37 -3.19
C GLY A 240 -3.69 4.00 -2.89
N VAL A 241 -4.54 4.12 -3.92
CA VAL A 241 -5.90 4.65 -3.77
C VAL A 241 -6.84 3.57 -3.24
N GLY A 242 -7.73 3.90 -2.31
CA GLY A 242 -8.77 2.99 -1.83
C GLY A 242 -9.77 2.65 -2.93
N ASN A 243 -10.45 3.69 -3.44
CA ASN A 243 -11.40 3.57 -4.54
C ASN A 243 -11.14 4.63 -5.62
N SER A 244 -10.94 4.20 -6.86
CA SER A 244 -10.98 5.05 -8.06
C SER A 244 -12.07 4.64 -9.05
N GLY A 245 -12.79 3.55 -8.76
CA GLY A 245 -13.93 3.08 -9.53
C GLY A 245 -15.25 3.43 -8.87
N THR A 246 -16.21 2.52 -8.91
CA THR A 246 -17.52 2.65 -8.27
C THR A 246 -17.65 1.65 -7.14
N ILE A 247 -18.17 2.12 -6.01
CA ILE A 247 -18.73 1.29 -4.93
C ILE A 247 -20.18 1.75 -4.74
N ASP A 248 -21.11 0.81 -4.77
CA ASP A 248 -22.55 1.04 -4.63
C ASP A 248 -23.08 0.03 -3.62
N GLY A 249 -23.85 0.46 -2.61
CA GLY A 249 -24.44 -0.46 -1.63
C GLY A 249 -25.58 -1.25 -2.26
N GLY A 250 -26.48 -0.59 -2.98
CA GLY A 250 -27.56 -1.24 -3.73
C GLY A 250 -28.70 -0.27 -4.01
N THR A 251 -29.24 -0.23 -5.23
CA THR A 251 -30.25 0.81 -5.59
C THR A 251 -31.70 0.38 -5.38
N THR A 252 -31.92 -0.87 -4.94
CA THR A 252 -33.26 -1.50 -4.98
C THR A 252 -33.77 -1.96 -3.64
N ASP A 253 -32.96 -1.90 -2.59
CA ASP A 253 -33.36 -2.32 -1.26
C ASP A 253 -33.24 -1.19 -0.24
N THR A 254 -33.60 -1.49 1.01
CA THR A 254 -33.64 -0.51 2.10
C THR A 254 -32.74 -0.95 3.25
N GLY A 255 -31.82 -1.86 2.93
CA GLY A 255 -30.76 -2.30 3.80
C GLY A 255 -29.91 -1.14 4.26
N ILE A 256 -29.13 -1.38 5.30
CA ILE A 256 -28.23 -0.38 5.84
C ILE A 256 -26.83 -0.79 5.42
N ASP A 257 -26.24 0.01 4.55
CA ASP A 257 -24.91 -0.27 4.02
C ASP A 257 -23.82 0.47 4.78
N ASN A 258 -22.66 -0.17 4.90
CA ASN A 258 -21.47 0.40 5.51
C ASN A 258 -20.30 0.34 4.54
N LEU A 259 -20.10 1.44 3.83
CA LEU A 259 -19.14 1.56 2.74
C LEU A 259 -17.94 2.36 3.22
N THR A 260 -16.78 1.72 3.32
CA THR A 260 -15.52 2.35 3.73
C THR A 260 -14.46 2.28 2.63
N THR A 261 -13.92 3.42 2.25
CA THR A 261 -12.74 3.52 1.38
C THR A 261 -11.58 4.15 2.14
N THR A 262 -10.40 3.55 2.07
CA THR A 262 -9.21 4.01 2.77
C THR A 262 -8.01 4.03 1.84
N GLY A 263 -7.29 5.15 1.80
CA GLY A 263 -6.04 5.25 1.06
C GLY A 263 -4.95 4.44 1.75
N GLY A 264 -4.04 3.86 0.99
CA GLY A 264 -2.90 3.14 1.53
C GLY A 264 -1.97 4.07 2.30
N ALA A 265 -1.31 3.58 3.35
CA ALA A 265 -0.29 4.37 4.02
C ALA A 265 0.95 4.55 3.12
N GLY A 266 1.61 5.69 3.22
CA GLY A 266 2.92 5.89 2.62
C GLY A 266 3.97 4.95 3.21
N GLY A 267 5.01 4.65 2.43
CA GLY A 267 6.19 3.92 2.92
C GLY A 267 7.01 4.78 3.87
N ALA A 268 7.86 4.17 4.71
CA ALA A 268 8.86 4.93 5.46
C ALA A 268 10.13 5.12 4.61
N GLY A 269 10.70 6.32 4.69
CA GLY A 269 12.02 6.60 4.15
C GLY A 269 13.09 5.85 4.94
N SER A 270 14.18 5.48 4.30
CA SER A 270 15.24 4.68 4.93
C SER A 270 16.37 5.53 5.48
N SER A 271 17.18 4.96 6.37
CA SER A 271 18.35 5.67 6.90
C SER A 271 19.41 5.94 5.84
N GLY A 272 20.14 7.05 5.99
CA GLY A 272 21.38 7.24 5.27
C GLY A 272 22.45 6.23 5.69
N GLY A 273 23.53 6.14 4.92
CA GLY A 273 24.71 5.34 5.24
C GLY A 273 25.67 6.07 6.16
N VAL A 274 26.39 5.34 7.02
CA VAL A 274 27.40 5.94 7.90
C VAL A 274 28.62 6.39 7.08
N GLY A 275 29.20 7.54 7.43
CA GLY A 275 30.45 8.00 6.82
C GLY A 275 31.64 7.12 7.18
N GLY A 276 32.58 6.97 6.26
CA GLY A 276 33.79 6.17 6.48
C GLY A 276 34.74 6.81 7.49
N CYS A 277 35.73 6.03 7.91
CA CYS A 277 36.85 6.51 8.71
C CYS A 277 38.02 6.98 7.87
N GLY A 278 38.70 8.06 8.24
CA GLY A 278 39.77 8.59 7.40
C GLY A 278 40.57 9.73 8.02
N SER A 279 41.42 10.30 7.17
CA SER A 279 42.20 11.51 7.44
C SER A 279 41.31 12.77 7.48
N GLY A 280 40.29 12.73 8.32
CA GLY A 280 39.02 13.45 8.20
C GLY A 280 37.89 12.43 8.03
N GLY A 281 36.95 12.42 8.97
CA GLY A 281 35.81 11.50 8.94
C GLY A 281 34.85 11.82 7.79
N GLY A 282 34.30 10.79 7.15
CA GLY A 282 33.33 10.97 6.07
C GLY A 282 32.01 11.52 6.60
N ALA A 283 31.30 12.33 5.81
CA ALA A 283 29.97 12.78 6.22
C ALA A 283 28.99 11.59 6.30
N GLY A 284 28.05 11.65 7.25
CA GLY A 284 26.91 10.74 7.30
C GLY A 284 25.93 11.02 6.18
N GLY A 285 25.32 9.98 5.65
CA GLY A 285 24.30 10.05 4.62
C GLY A 285 22.99 10.64 5.15
N VAL A 286 22.26 11.31 4.26
CA VAL A 286 20.93 11.89 4.53
C VAL A 286 19.88 10.78 4.59
N GLY A 287 18.91 10.89 5.51
CA GLY A 287 17.75 9.99 5.56
C GLY A 287 16.78 10.23 4.40
N GLY A 288 16.18 9.16 3.89
CA GLY A 288 15.20 9.22 2.80
C GLY A 288 13.88 9.84 3.24
N ALA A 289 13.15 10.48 2.31
CA ALA A 289 11.84 11.02 2.61
C ALA A 289 10.79 9.91 2.80
N GLY A 290 9.82 10.14 3.69
CA GLY A 290 8.62 9.31 3.82
C GLY A 290 7.69 9.48 2.62
N GLY A 291 7.01 8.41 2.23
CA GLY A 291 6.05 8.44 1.13
C GLY A 291 4.74 9.12 1.53
N ALA A 292 4.04 9.74 0.60
CA ALA A 292 2.71 10.29 0.87
C ALA A 292 1.69 9.16 1.13
N GLY A 293 0.67 9.44 1.93
CA GLY A 293 -0.51 8.59 2.05
C GLY A 293 -1.37 8.65 0.79
N GLY A 294 -2.05 7.55 0.48
CA GLY A 294 -2.94 7.42 -0.66
C GLY A 294 -4.30 8.08 -0.45
N ILE A 295 -5.04 8.28 -1.53
CA ILE A 295 -6.39 8.86 -1.48
C ILE A 295 -7.40 7.78 -1.05
N GLY A 296 -8.34 8.12 -0.17
CA GLY A 296 -9.44 7.24 0.22
C GLY A 296 -10.36 6.92 -0.96
N ASN A 297 -11.04 7.96 -1.45
CA ASN A 297 -11.91 7.90 -2.62
C ASN A 297 -11.55 8.97 -3.65
N SER A 298 -11.23 8.55 -4.87
CA SER A 298 -11.16 9.41 -6.06
C SER A 298 -12.21 9.05 -7.12
N GLY A 299 -12.98 7.98 -6.89
CA GLY A 299 -14.08 7.54 -7.74
C GLY A 299 -15.44 7.89 -7.16
N THR A 300 -16.41 6.99 -7.32
CA THR A 300 -17.77 7.14 -6.77
C THR A 300 -18.00 6.16 -5.63
N VAL A 301 -18.55 6.66 -4.52
CA VAL A 301 -19.17 5.84 -3.47
C VAL A 301 -20.63 6.28 -3.37
N ASN A 302 -21.55 5.34 -3.56
CA ASN A 302 -22.98 5.55 -3.48
C ASN A 302 -23.55 4.66 -2.38
N GLY A 303 -24.32 5.24 -1.47
CA GLY A 303 -24.97 4.52 -0.37
C GLY A 303 -25.89 3.45 -0.92
N GLY A 304 -26.86 3.87 -1.73
CA GLY A 304 -27.85 2.94 -2.25
C GLY A 304 -29.22 3.50 -1.98
N ALA A 305 -30.16 2.66 -1.59
CA ALA A 305 -31.35 3.09 -0.88
C ALA A 305 -31.28 2.56 0.56
N GLY A 306 -31.82 3.30 1.52
CA GLY A 306 -31.66 2.98 2.95
C GLY A 306 -30.74 3.95 3.70
N ALA A 307 -30.64 3.77 5.01
CA ALA A 307 -29.93 4.70 5.88
C ALA A 307 -28.46 4.31 6.03
N ASP A 308 -27.59 4.86 5.18
CA ASP A 308 -26.26 4.30 4.99
C ASP A 308 -25.17 4.99 5.80
N THR A 309 -24.04 4.29 5.94
CA THR A 309 -22.80 4.82 6.50
C THR A 309 -21.69 4.81 5.47
N LEU A 310 -21.32 6.00 4.99
CA LEU A 310 -20.30 6.17 3.97
C LEU A 310 -19.05 6.81 4.58
N LYS A 311 -17.92 6.11 4.53
CA LYS A 311 -16.65 6.57 5.10
C LYS A 311 -15.57 6.60 4.04
N THR A 312 -14.92 7.75 3.87
CA THR A 312 -13.70 7.86 3.07
C THR A 312 -12.56 8.36 3.96
N LYS A 313 -11.39 7.73 3.86
CA LYS A 313 -10.24 8.04 4.71
C LYS A 313 -8.97 8.13 3.89
N GLY A 314 -8.24 9.22 4.04
CA GLY A 314 -6.91 9.34 3.46
C GLY A 314 -5.92 8.43 4.18
N GLY A 315 -4.94 7.94 3.44
CA GLY A 315 -3.85 7.14 3.99
C GLY A 315 -2.92 7.98 4.85
N LEU A 316 -2.26 7.34 5.82
CA LEU A 316 -1.24 7.99 6.64
C LEU A 316 0.00 8.33 5.81
N GLY A 317 0.59 9.48 6.05
CA GLY A 317 1.91 9.84 5.56
C GLY A 317 3.00 8.98 6.18
N GLY A 318 4.02 8.67 5.39
CA GLY A 318 5.16 7.86 5.76
C GLY A 318 6.14 8.59 6.67
N LEU A 319 6.87 7.84 7.50
CA LEU A 319 7.93 8.42 8.33
C LEU A 319 9.15 8.78 7.48
N GLY A 320 9.81 9.90 7.80
CA GLY A 320 11.13 10.23 7.27
C GLY A 320 12.21 9.31 7.83
N GLY A 321 13.23 9.02 7.02
CA GLY A 321 14.36 8.19 7.39
C GLY A 321 15.37 8.92 8.28
N LEU A 322 16.17 8.17 9.04
CA LEU A 322 17.17 8.76 9.92
C LEU A 322 18.39 9.26 9.14
N GLY A 323 18.92 10.41 9.54
CA GLY A 323 20.26 10.83 9.15
C GLY A 323 21.32 9.93 9.78
N ALA A 324 22.38 9.61 9.05
CA ALA A 324 23.40 8.69 9.53
C ALA A 324 24.49 9.39 10.33
N LYS A 325 25.23 8.62 11.13
CA LYS A 325 26.39 9.14 11.84
C LYS A 325 27.49 9.56 10.86
N GLY A 326 28.16 10.67 11.15
CA GLY A 326 29.45 10.99 10.53
C GLY A 326 30.54 9.98 10.92
N GLY A 327 31.49 9.77 10.03
CA GLY A 327 32.64 8.90 10.25
C GLY A 327 33.66 9.52 11.20
N ASN A 328 34.53 8.69 11.77
CA ASN A 328 35.52 9.16 12.74
C ASN A 328 36.80 9.64 12.03
N GLY A 329 37.47 10.63 12.63
CA GLY A 329 38.83 11.00 12.23
C GLY A 329 39.84 9.97 12.76
N LEU A 330 40.88 9.67 11.98
CA LEU A 330 41.91 8.68 12.31
C LEU A 330 43.21 9.27 12.89
N SER A 331 43.39 10.60 12.90
CA SER A 331 44.59 11.22 13.46
C SER A 331 44.30 12.42 14.35
N ALA A 332 45.26 12.74 15.23
CA ALA A 332 45.13 13.73 16.31
C ALA A 332 44.57 15.09 15.85
N THR A 333 44.90 15.57 14.66
CA THR A 333 44.50 16.90 14.19
C THR A 333 43.23 16.92 13.35
N GLN A 334 42.59 15.76 13.10
CA GLN A 334 41.52 15.67 12.11
C GLN A 334 40.12 15.55 12.73
N PRO A 335 39.17 16.38 12.28
CA PRO A 335 37.83 16.37 12.80
C PRO A 335 37.07 15.11 12.39
N GLY A 336 36.05 14.77 13.18
CA GLY A 336 35.04 13.81 12.75
C GLY A 336 34.18 14.36 11.61
N GLY A 337 33.57 13.47 10.84
CA GLY A 337 32.63 13.86 9.78
C GLY A 337 31.33 14.40 10.34
N ALA A 338 30.66 15.28 9.60
CA ALA A 338 29.33 15.75 10.01
C ALA A 338 28.31 14.60 9.98
N GLY A 339 27.31 14.65 10.86
CA GLY A 339 26.14 13.78 10.80
C GLY A 339 25.24 14.13 9.62
N GLY A 340 24.51 13.14 9.11
CA GLY A 340 23.57 13.30 8.02
C GLY A 340 22.26 13.95 8.47
N VAL A 341 21.57 14.63 7.57
CA VAL A 341 20.25 15.23 7.83
C VAL A 341 19.17 14.14 7.88
N GLY A 342 18.16 14.28 8.73
CA GLY A 342 16.98 13.42 8.75
C GLY A 342 16.05 13.66 7.55
N GLY A 343 15.40 12.62 7.06
CA GLY A 343 14.45 12.70 5.95
C GLY A 343 13.14 13.38 6.35
N ALA A 344 12.50 14.07 5.42
CA ALA A 344 11.17 14.64 5.64
C ALA A 344 10.11 13.54 5.82
N GLY A 345 9.09 13.79 6.64
CA GLY A 345 7.89 12.97 6.70
C GLY A 345 7.02 13.15 5.46
N GLY A 346 6.28 12.10 5.08
CA GLY A 346 5.36 12.12 3.96
C GLY A 346 4.04 12.82 4.31
N ALA A 347 3.41 13.46 3.33
CA ALA A 347 2.09 14.06 3.54
C ALA A 347 1.02 12.99 3.76
N GLY A 348 -0.03 13.31 4.52
CA GLY A 348 -1.23 12.50 4.61
C GLY A 348 -2.04 12.55 3.32
N GLY A 349 -2.76 11.46 3.02
CA GLY A 349 -3.61 11.37 1.83
C GLY A 349 -4.94 12.10 1.95
N GLY A 350 -5.59 12.41 0.84
CA GLY A 350 -6.95 12.97 0.85
C GLY A 350 -8.00 11.93 1.25
N GLY A 351 -9.03 12.33 2.00
CA GLY A 351 -10.19 11.48 2.30
C GLY A 351 -11.01 11.21 1.04
N ASN A 352 -11.73 12.22 0.57
CA ASN A 352 -12.47 12.21 -0.69
C ASN A 352 -11.95 13.27 -1.66
N SER A 353 -11.66 12.88 -2.89
CA SER A 353 -11.44 13.76 -4.05
C SER A 353 -12.39 13.45 -5.21
N GLY A 354 -13.26 12.45 -5.06
CA GLY A 354 -14.26 12.04 -6.05
C GLY A 354 -15.68 12.42 -5.62
N ASN A 355 -16.62 11.49 -5.82
CA ASN A 355 -18.03 11.65 -5.49
C ASN A 355 -18.40 10.71 -4.34
N VAL A 356 -19.05 11.27 -3.32
CA VAL A 356 -19.71 10.49 -2.25
C VAL A 356 -21.16 10.93 -2.21
N ASN A 357 -22.06 10.02 -2.56
CA ASN A 357 -23.49 10.28 -2.66
C ASN A 357 -24.23 9.41 -1.65
N GLY A 358 -24.84 10.07 -0.68
CA GLY A 358 -26.03 9.61 0.00
C GLY A 358 -27.25 9.75 -0.90
N ASP A 359 -28.33 9.13 -0.48
CA ASP A 359 -29.52 8.88 -1.29
C ASP A 359 -30.74 9.67 -0.79
N ALA A 360 -31.96 9.17 -1.01
CA ALA A 360 -33.15 9.85 -0.52
C ALA A 360 -33.32 9.74 1.00
N ASP A 361 -32.66 8.78 1.65
CA ASP A 361 -32.80 8.43 3.05
C ASP A 361 -31.74 9.13 3.93
N ASN A 362 -31.63 8.71 5.20
CA ASN A 362 -30.80 9.38 6.20
C ASN A 362 -29.40 8.78 6.27
N ASP A 363 -28.41 9.48 5.74
CA ASP A 363 -27.04 8.97 5.69
C ASP A 363 -26.10 9.58 6.73
N VAL A 364 -25.08 8.80 7.08
CA VAL A 364 -23.91 9.24 7.84
C VAL A 364 -22.69 9.20 6.93
N ILE A 365 -22.29 10.38 6.43
CA ILE A 365 -21.15 10.54 5.54
C ILE A 365 -19.97 11.14 6.32
N THR A 366 -18.83 10.44 6.32
CA THR A 366 -17.59 10.90 6.97
C THR A 366 -16.40 10.85 6.01
N ASN A 367 -15.80 12.00 5.71
CA ASN A 367 -14.61 12.10 4.86
C ASN A 367 -13.42 12.64 5.67
N THR A 368 -12.48 11.77 6.02
CA THR A 368 -11.35 12.09 6.89
C THR A 368 -10.04 12.17 6.11
N GLY A 369 -9.30 13.25 6.28
CA GLY A 369 -7.96 13.37 5.71
C GLY A 369 -6.97 12.47 6.45
N GLY A 370 -5.97 11.96 5.75
CA GLY A 370 -4.88 11.20 6.36
C GLY A 370 -3.96 12.11 7.18
N SER A 371 -3.40 11.61 8.26
CA SER A 371 -2.38 12.36 9.01
C SER A 371 -1.04 12.37 8.26
N GLY A 372 -0.28 13.46 8.39
CA GLY A 372 1.10 13.53 7.92
C GLY A 372 2.04 12.64 8.74
N GLY A 373 3.12 12.18 8.12
CA GLY A 373 4.17 11.41 8.76
C GLY A 373 5.19 12.28 9.49
N ASN A 374 5.87 11.72 10.48
CA ASN A 374 6.91 12.45 11.22
C ASN A 374 8.20 12.56 10.38
N GLY A 375 8.94 13.65 10.57
CA GLY A 375 10.31 13.77 10.07
C GLY A 375 11.27 12.84 10.80
N GLY A 376 12.29 12.37 10.10
CA GLY A 376 13.35 11.53 10.67
C GLY A 376 14.33 12.35 11.50
N ALA A 377 14.97 11.74 12.50
CA ALA A 377 15.99 12.44 13.28
C ALA A 377 17.28 12.66 12.46
N GLY A 378 18.00 13.74 12.78
CA GLY A 378 19.34 13.98 12.27
C GLY A 378 20.36 13.00 12.86
N GLY A 379 21.40 12.72 12.09
CA GLY A 379 22.49 11.84 12.50
C GLY A 379 23.50 12.54 13.40
N ASN A 380 24.15 11.78 14.27
CA ASN A 380 25.19 12.34 15.14
C ASN A 380 26.46 12.67 14.35
N GLY A 381 27.19 13.68 14.80
CA GLY A 381 28.54 13.94 14.32
C GLY A 381 29.49 12.79 14.60
N GLY A 382 30.47 12.60 13.73
CA GLY A 382 31.59 11.69 13.92
C GLY A 382 32.51 12.17 15.03
N THR A 383 33.24 11.24 15.67
CA THR A 383 34.20 11.62 16.71
C THR A 383 35.52 12.07 16.09
N GLY A 384 36.07 13.16 16.61
CA GLY A 384 37.45 13.57 16.31
C GLY A 384 38.43 12.92 17.28
N CYS A 385 39.66 12.65 16.85
CA CYS A 385 40.68 12.08 17.74
C CYS A 385 41.08 13.07 18.84
N ALA A 386 41.88 14.09 18.50
CA ALA A 386 42.19 15.22 19.38
C ALA A 386 41.67 16.56 18.81
N ALA A 387 41.12 16.54 17.61
CA ALA A 387 40.36 17.64 17.02
C ALA A 387 38.87 17.57 17.41
N PRO A 388 38.11 18.66 17.17
CA PRO A 388 36.67 18.67 17.43
C PRO A 388 35.94 17.53 16.71
N GLY A 389 34.88 17.01 17.34
CA GLY A 389 33.95 16.12 16.63
C GLY A 389 33.20 16.86 15.52
N GLY A 390 32.60 16.09 14.62
CA GLY A 390 31.76 16.65 13.56
C GLY A 390 30.47 17.25 14.11
N ALA A 391 29.86 18.17 13.37
CA ALA A 391 28.53 18.68 13.71
C ALA A 391 27.47 17.56 13.63
N GLY A 392 26.43 17.64 14.45
CA GLY A 392 25.22 16.82 14.29
C GLY A 392 24.41 17.28 13.08
N GLY A 393 23.67 16.36 12.46
CA GLY A 393 22.77 16.66 11.36
C GLY A 393 21.44 17.25 11.85
N LEU A 394 20.77 18.01 11.00
CA LEU A 394 19.44 18.53 11.30
C LEU A 394 18.38 17.43 11.24
N GLY A 395 17.31 17.55 12.03
CA GLY A 395 16.13 16.73 11.90
C GLY A 395 15.34 17.04 10.62
N GLY A 396 14.56 16.07 10.16
CA GLY A 396 13.71 16.19 8.99
C GLY A 396 12.40 16.93 9.28
N ALA A 397 11.84 17.57 8.26
CA ALA A 397 10.56 18.27 8.37
C ALA A 397 9.38 17.30 8.60
N ALA A 398 8.33 17.79 9.26
CA ALA A 398 7.06 17.07 9.40
C ALA A 398 6.31 16.98 8.05
N GLY A 399 5.57 15.90 7.85
CA GLY A 399 4.62 15.75 6.77
C GLY A 399 3.35 16.59 7.01
N ALA A 400 2.82 17.18 5.95
CA ALA A 400 1.54 17.90 6.01
C ALA A 400 0.35 16.96 6.22
N ALA A 401 -0.70 17.46 6.85
CA ALA A 401 -2.00 16.78 6.91
C ALA A 401 -2.65 16.65 5.53
N GLY A 402 -3.43 15.59 5.34
CA GLY A 402 -4.33 15.41 4.20
C GLY A 402 -5.64 16.16 4.37
N THR A 403 -6.25 16.55 3.26
CA THR A 403 -7.59 17.18 3.23
C THR A 403 -8.67 16.13 3.45
N GLY A 404 -9.72 16.46 4.23
CA GLY A 404 -10.87 15.58 4.44
C GLY A 404 -11.68 15.36 3.17
N ASN A 405 -12.13 16.45 2.55
CA ASN A 405 -12.85 16.43 1.29
C ASN A 405 -12.34 17.54 0.36
N ALA A 406 -11.98 17.18 -0.87
CA ALA A 406 -11.72 18.07 -1.99
C ALA A 406 -12.65 17.77 -3.19
N GLY A 407 -13.49 16.74 -3.07
CA GLY A 407 -14.46 16.32 -4.08
C GLY A 407 -15.89 16.77 -3.76
N THR A 408 -16.85 16.10 -4.39
CA THR A 408 -18.28 16.34 -4.16
C THR A 408 -18.82 15.39 -3.09
N VAL A 409 -19.66 15.94 -2.22
CA VAL A 409 -20.39 15.18 -1.21
C VAL A 409 -21.84 15.63 -1.28
N ASN A 410 -22.73 14.71 -1.58
CA ASN A 410 -24.16 14.94 -1.62
C ASN A 410 -24.81 13.96 -0.64
N GLY A 411 -25.59 14.42 0.33
CA GLY A 411 -26.39 13.51 1.17
C GLY A 411 -27.73 13.12 0.54
N GLY A 412 -28.08 13.73 -0.60
CA GLY A 412 -29.40 13.58 -1.20
C GLY A 412 -30.49 14.28 -0.39
N THR A 413 -31.70 13.71 -0.34
CA THR A 413 -32.89 14.44 0.13
C THR A 413 -33.28 14.20 1.59
N GLY A 414 -32.70 13.20 2.25
CA GLY A 414 -33.00 12.90 3.65
C GLY A 414 -32.28 13.78 4.66
N VAL A 415 -32.39 13.42 5.95
CA VAL A 415 -31.71 14.10 7.05
C VAL A 415 -30.33 13.48 7.23
N ASN A 416 -29.33 14.18 6.70
CA ASN A 416 -27.97 13.67 6.58
C ASN A 416 -27.00 14.26 7.62
N THR A 417 -26.10 13.42 8.12
CA THR A 417 -24.95 13.86 8.93
C THR A 417 -23.68 13.79 8.09
N ILE A 418 -23.12 14.95 7.72
CA ILE A 418 -21.90 15.04 6.90
C ILE A 418 -20.76 15.63 7.74
N THR A 419 -19.68 14.86 7.91
CA THR A 419 -18.50 15.27 8.68
C THR A 419 -17.22 15.17 7.84
N ASN A 420 -16.48 16.28 7.70
CA ASN A 420 -15.28 16.35 6.84
C ASN A 420 -14.01 16.78 7.62
N PRO A 421 -13.54 16.00 8.60
CA PRO A 421 -12.35 16.36 9.35
C PRO A 421 -11.09 16.29 8.47
N GLY A 422 -10.23 17.30 8.56
CA GLY A 422 -8.87 17.20 8.03
C GLY A 422 -8.02 16.20 8.80
N GLY A 423 -6.90 15.79 8.22
CA GLY A 423 -5.88 15.03 8.96
C GLY A 423 -5.11 15.90 9.95
N ALA A 424 -4.29 15.27 10.80
CA ALA A 424 -3.32 15.98 11.63
C ALA A 424 -1.96 16.07 10.92
N SER A 425 -1.21 17.15 11.13
CA SER A 425 0.18 17.23 10.65
C SER A 425 1.09 16.30 11.46
N GLY A 426 2.20 15.86 10.85
CA GLY A 426 3.23 15.09 11.55
C GLY A 426 4.06 15.95 12.51
N LEU A 427 4.97 15.28 13.22
CA LEU A 427 5.97 15.92 14.09
C LEU A 427 7.30 16.12 13.35
N VAL A 428 8.02 17.20 13.66
CA VAL A 428 9.37 17.45 13.13
C VAL A 428 10.37 16.50 13.80
N GLY A 429 11.34 16.01 13.04
CA GLY A 429 12.41 15.14 13.55
C GLY A 429 13.36 15.88 14.49
N ALA A 430 13.90 15.19 15.49
CA ALA A 430 14.90 15.76 16.39
C ALA A 430 16.24 16.00 15.65
N ASN A 431 16.98 17.02 16.07
CA ASN A 431 18.36 17.23 15.59
C ASN A 431 19.31 16.17 16.15
N GLY A 432 20.33 15.82 15.37
CA GLY A 432 21.44 14.99 15.81
C GLY A 432 22.37 15.75 16.76
N VAL A 433 23.09 15.01 17.60
CA VAL A 433 24.05 15.57 18.55
C VAL A 433 25.42 15.74 17.88
N ALA A 434 26.14 16.80 18.22
CA ALA A 434 27.52 16.98 17.80
C ALA A 434 28.41 15.83 18.29
N GLY A 435 29.39 15.43 17.48
CA GLY A 435 30.38 14.44 17.86
C GLY A 435 31.29 14.94 18.98
N VAL A 436 31.81 14.01 19.78
CA VAL A 436 32.74 14.31 20.87
C VAL A 436 34.20 14.23 20.42
N ASN A 437 35.07 14.99 21.08
CA ASN A 437 36.52 14.81 21.02
C ASN A 437 36.88 13.67 21.99
N ASN A 438 37.57 12.64 21.51
CA ASN A 438 37.89 11.46 22.32
C ASN A 438 39.25 11.55 23.04
N GLY A 439 39.78 12.76 23.24
CA GLY A 439 40.99 12.99 24.04
C GLY A 439 42.25 12.34 23.46
N GLY A 440 42.32 12.16 22.14
CA GLY A 440 43.45 11.54 21.43
C GLY A 440 43.32 10.04 21.18
N VAL A 441 42.24 9.38 21.62
CA VAL A 441 41.99 7.97 21.31
C VAL A 441 41.35 7.84 19.93
N CYS A 442 42.18 7.51 18.95
CA CYS A 442 41.79 7.26 17.56
C CYS A 442 41.31 5.82 17.38
N THR A 443 39.99 5.59 17.42
CA THR A 443 39.41 4.29 17.08
C THR A 443 38.40 4.40 15.95
N CYS A 444 38.72 3.66 14.89
CA CYS A 444 37.79 3.09 13.92
C CYS A 444 37.82 1.57 14.12
#